data_AF-A0A0N4W5J2-F1
#
_entry.id   AF-A0A0N4W5J2-F1
#
_cell.length_a   1.000
_cell.length_b   1.000
_cell.length_c   1.000
_cell.angle_alpha   90.00
_cell.angle_beta   90.00
_cell.angle_gamma   90.00
#
_symmetry.space_group_name_H-M   'P 1'
#
loop_
_entity.id
_entity.type
_entity.pdbx_description
1 polymer ?
#
loop_
_entity_poly.entity_id
_entity_poly.type
_entity_poly.pdbx_seq_one_letter_code
_entity_poly.pdbx_strand_id
1 'polypeptide(L)'
;LFSKIIERSVMNRINRTDCSGTKGVKDAPPDELVRDWWNKMLAVICRMQDGQRRAIVAAYPNPLLASKRFQEMGYTLAVRELSELQTEAGRRLGPVMAHRLFMILTDVSGLEIVG
;
A
#
# COMPACT_ATOMS: atom_id res chain seq x y z
N LEU A 1 -14.13 -4.88 -5.00
CA LEU A 1 -14.63 -4.56 -3.65
C LEU A 1 -13.51 -4.00 -2.76
N PHE A 2 -12.31 -4.59 -2.74
CA PHE A 2 -11.16 -4.12 -1.93
C PHE A 2 -10.62 -2.74 -2.32
N SER A 3 -10.44 -2.43 -3.62
CA SER A 3 -10.10 -1.06 -4.06
C SER A 3 -11.12 -0.01 -3.59
N LYS A 4 -12.43 -0.30 -3.67
CA LYS A 4 -13.49 0.55 -3.10
C LYS A 4 -13.51 0.59 -1.57
N ILE A 5 -13.05 -0.46 -0.88
CA ILE A 5 -12.91 -0.51 0.58
C ILE A 5 -11.69 0.30 1.01
N ILE A 6 -10.58 0.23 0.29
CA ILE A 6 -9.40 1.08 0.49
C ILE A 6 -9.78 2.53 0.23
N GLU A 7 -10.38 2.84 -0.91
CA GLU A 7 -10.88 4.19 -1.21
C GLU A 7 -11.87 4.66 -0.15
N ARG A 8 -12.89 3.87 0.22
CA ARG A 8 -13.83 4.25 1.28
C ARG A 8 -13.17 4.35 2.64
N SER A 9 -12.22 3.50 3.00
CA SER A 9 -11.56 3.50 4.31
C SER A 9 -10.58 4.67 4.44
N VAL A 10 -9.81 4.95 3.39
CA VAL A 10 -8.96 6.14 3.26
C VAL A 10 -9.82 7.40 3.28
N MET A 11 -10.84 7.49 2.41
CA MET A 11 -11.71 8.65 2.32
C MET A 11 -12.52 8.88 3.62
N ASN A 12 -13.00 7.81 4.25
CA ASN A 12 -13.72 7.90 5.53
C ASN A 12 -12.80 8.25 6.70
N ARG A 13 -11.51 7.88 6.67
CA ARG A 13 -10.52 8.33 7.67
C ARG A 13 -10.08 9.78 7.45
N ILE A 14 -9.91 10.21 6.20
CA ILE A 14 -9.67 11.63 5.85
C ILE A 14 -10.86 12.50 6.30
N ASN A 15 -12.09 12.01 6.14
CA ASN A 15 -13.31 12.72 6.56
C ASN A 15 -13.61 12.63 8.07
N ARG A 16 -13.08 11.63 8.80
CA ARG A 16 -13.32 11.45 10.26
C ARG A 16 -12.39 12.20 11.18
N THR A 17 -11.48 13.02 10.67
CA THR A 17 -10.57 13.83 11.51
C THR A 17 -11.22 15.04 12.17
N ASP A 18 -12.55 15.17 12.13
CA ASP A 18 -13.32 15.94 13.11
C ASP A 18 -13.54 15.09 14.38
N CYS A 19 -12.81 15.45 15.44
CA CYS A 19 -13.02 15.09 16.85
C CYS A 19 -12.97 13.60 17.26
N SER A 20 -11.82 13.17 17.81
CA SER A 20 -11.69 12.64 19.20
C SER A 20 -10.49 11.69 19.38
N GLY A 21 -9.50 12.15 20.16
CA GLY A 21 -9.11 11.39 21.35
C GLY A 21 -8.19 10.17 21.27
N THR A 22 -7.35 9.98 20.24
CA THR A 22 -6.18 9.07 20.37
C THR A 22 -4.99 9.66 19.63
N LYS A 23 -3.85 9.84 20.32
CA LYS A 23 -2.54 10.37 19.86
C LYS A 23 -2.26 10.15 18.36
N GLY A 24 -2.82 11.00 17.53
CA GLY A 24 -2.68 11.02 16.08
C GLY A 24 -2.41 12.46 15.69
N VAL A 25 -1.40 12.64 14.84
CA VAL A 25 -0.93 13.95 14.36
C VAL A 25 -2.14 14.76 13.92
N LYS A 26 -2.40 15.86 14.65
CA LYS A 26 -3.70 16.55 14.67
C LYS A 26 -3.93 17.44 13.45
N ASP A 27 -2.89 17.74 12.67
CA ASP A 27 -2.92 18.67 11.54
C ASP A 27 -1.94 18.23 10.43
N ALA A 28 -1.85 16.92 10.17
CA ALA A 28 -1.01 16.42 9.09
C ALA A 28 -1.67 16.72 7.72
N PRO A 29 -0.91 17.22 6.73
CA PRO A 29 -1.38 17.34 5.35
C PRO A 29 -1.99 16.02 4.86
N PRO A 30 -3.00 16.05 3.96
CA PRO A 30 -3.64 14.84 3.44
C PRO A 30 -2.66 13.77 2.94
N ASP A 31 -1.55 14.19 2.33
CA ASP A 31 -0.50 13.29 1.84
C ASP A 31 0.23 12.55 2.98
N GLU A 32 0.45 13.20 4.12
CA GLU A 32 1.06 12.57 5.28
C GLU A 32 0.13 11.54 5.94
N LEU A 33 -1.18 11.82 5.94
CA LEU A 33 -2.20 10.89 6.41
C LEU A 33 -2.29 9.66 5.50
N VAL A 34 -2.27 9.86 4.18
CA VAL A 34 -2.24 8.76 3.20
C VAL A 34 -0.99 7.92 3.39
N ARG A 35 0.17 8.56 3.57
CA ARG A 35 1.45 7.88 3.79
C ARG A 35 1.50 7.08 5.09
N ASP A 36 1.05 7.66 6.21
CA ASP A 36 0.98 6.98 7.51
C ASP A 36 0.01 5.79 7.47
N TRP A 37 -1.17 5.99 6.89
CA TRP A 37 -2.14 4.92 6.68
C TRP A 37 -1.55 3.81 5.79
N TRP A 38 -0.90 4.17 4.69
CA TRP A 38 -0.30 3.21 3.77
C TRP A 38 0.80 2.39 4.45
N ASN A 39 1.65 3.04 5.23
CA ASN A 39 2.67 2.39 6.04
C ASN A 39 2.04 1.40 7.04
N LYS A 40 0.92 1.76 7.70
CA LYS A 40 0.18 0.86 8.60
C LYS A 40 -0.42 -0.34 7.86
N MET A 41 -0.95 -0.15 6.66
CA MET A 41 -1.50 -1.23 5.84
C MET A 41 -0.42 -2.22 5.39
N LEU A 42 0.75 -1.73 4.98
CA LEU A 42 1.86 -2.59 4.60
C LEU A 42 2.41 -3.38 5.79
N ALA A 43 2.38 -2.82 6.99
CA ALA A 43 2.83 -3.49 8.22
C ALA A 43 1.99 -4.73 8.59
N VAL A 44 0.74 -4.82 8.14
CA VAL A 44 -0.09 -6.01 8.38
C VAL A 44 0.07 -7.11 7.32
N ILE A 45 0.86 -6.87 6.26
CA ILE A 45 1.13 -7.88 5.24
C ILE A 45 2.09 -8.93 5.79
N CYS A 46 1.65 -10.19 5.78
CA CYS A 46 2.41 -11.30 6.31
C CYS A 46 3.81 -11.41 5.66
N ARG A 47 4.84 -11.53 6.50
CA ARG A 47 6.27 -11.63 6.13
C ARG A 47 6.85 -10.39 5.45
N MET A 48 6.16 -9.25 5.46
CA MET A 48 6.74 -8.00 4.97
C MET A 48 7.75 -7.43 5.96
N GLN A 49 9.00 -7.25 5.50
CA GLN A 49 10.05 -6.67 6.32
C GLN A 49 9.99 -5.14 6.32
N ASP A 50 10.47 -4.51 7.39
CA ASP A 50 10.49 -3.04 7.51
C ASP A 50 11.21 -2.35 6.35
N GLY A 51 12.35 -2.89 5.90
CA GLY A 51 13.09 -2.34 4.76
C GLY A 51 12.30 -2.42 3.45
N GLN A 52 11.52 -3.49 3.25
CA GLN A 52 10.66 -3.65 2.08
C GLN A 52 9.50 -2.65 2.14
N ARG A 53 8.88 -2.50 3.30
CA ARG A 53 7.84 -1.52 3.53
C ARG A 53 8.31 -0.09 3.25
N ARG A 54 9.47 0.31 3.78
CA ARG A 54 10.05 1.64 3.51
C ARG A 54 10.30 1.85 2.02
N ALA A 55 10.85 0.85 1.33
CA ALA A 55 11.08 0.93 -0.11
C ALA A 55 9.76 1.13 -0.89
N ILE A 56 8.70 0.41 -0.52
CA ILE A 56 7.38 0.54 -1.17
C ILE A 56 6.79 1.94 -0.93
N VAL A 57 6.82 2.45 0.31
CA VAL A 57 6.28 3.78 0.63
C VAL A 57 7.09 4.89 -0.07
N ALA A 58 8.42 4.72 -0.19
CA ALA A 58 9.28 5.68 -0.87
C ALA A 58 9.00 5.73 -2.38
N ALA A 59 8.82 4.57 -3.03
CA ALA A 59 8.54 4.49 -4.47
C ALA A 59 7.08 4.81 -4.81
N TYR A 60 6.15 4.43 -3.94
CA TYR A 60 4.71 4.55 -4.12
C TYR A 60 4.08 5.15 -2.85
N PRO A 61 4.21 6.47 -2.65
CA PRO A 61 3.68 7.14 -1.46
C PRO A 61 2.15 7.16 -1.44
N ASN A 62 1.52 7.10 -2.62
CA ASN A 62 0.07 7.06 -2.77
C ASN A 62 -0.37 5.71 -3.40
N PRO A 63 -0.97 4.80 -2.61
CA PRO A 63 -1.37 3.48 -3.09
C PRO A 63 -2.53 3.53 -4.10
N LEU A 64 -3.35 4.58 -4.14
CA LEU A 64 -4.40 4.73 -5.14
C LEU A 64 -3.80 4.99 -6.53
N LEU A 65 -2.79 5.86 -6.59
CA LEU A 65 -2.05 6.11 -7.82
C LEU A 65 -1.28 4.86 -8.27
N ALA A 66 -0.68 4.14 -7.31
CA ALA A 66 -0.01 2.87 -7.59
C ALA A 66 -0.98 1.81 -8.14
N SER A 67 -2.16 1.66 -7.51
CA SER A 67 -3.22 0.76 -7.97
C SER A 67 -3.61 1.05 -9.41
N LYS A 68 -3.92 2.31 -9.73
CA LYS A 68 -4.32 2.70 -11.09
C LYS A 68 -3.23 2.40 -12.11
N ARG A 69 -1.98 2.77 -11.80
CA ARG A 69 -0.82 2.47 -12.66
C ARG A 69 -0.64 0.97 -12.90
N PHE A 70 -0.76 0.15 -11.86
CA PHE A 70 -0.58 -1.30 -11.99
C PHE A 70 -1.73 -1.98 -12.73
N GLN A 71 -2.95 -1.46 -12.62
CA GLN A 71 -4.09 -1.90 -13.43
C GLN A 71 -3.86 -1.60 -14.92
N GLU A 72 -3.37 -0.40 -15.25
CA GLU A 72 -3.07 0.01 -16.64
C GLU A 72 -1.89 -0.77 -17.23
N MET A 73 -0.86 -1.03 -16.42
CA MET A 73 0.35 -1.75 -16.84
C MET A 73 0.12 -3.26 -17.02
N GLY A 74 -0.81 -3.84 -16.27
CA GLY A 74 -1.10 -5.26 -16.26
C GLY A 74 -0.14 -6.08 -15.39
N TYR A 75 -0.62 -7.27 -15.00
CA TYR A 75 -0.01 -8.14 -13.98
C TYR A 75 1.49 -8.40 -14.19
N THR A 76 1.87 -8.92 -15.36
CA THR A 76 3.25 -9.39 -15.60
C THR A 76 4.28 -8.29 -15.45
N LEU A 77 4.00 -7.12 -16.02
CA LEU A 77 4.91 -5.97 -15.98
C LEU A 77 4.94 -5.34 -14.57
N ALA A 78 3.79 -5.21 -13.93
CA ALA A 78 3.70 -4.65 -12.58
C ALA A 78 4.43 -5.52 -11.54
N VAL A 79 4.24 -6.84 -11.57
CA VAL A 79 4.93 -7.76 -10.66
C VAL A 79 6.43 -7.75 -10.90
N ARG A 80 6.88 -7.65 -12.16
CA ARG A 80 8.30 -7.51 -12.46
C ARG A 80 8.87 -6.23 -11.84
N GLU A 81 8.25 -5.08 -12.11
CA GLU A 81 8.69 -3.78 -11.56
C GLU A 81 8.77 -3.82 -10.03
N LEU A 82 7.70 -4.31 -9.37
CA LEU A 82 7.65 -4.47 -7.92
C LEU A 82 8.72 -5.44 -7.39
N SER A 83 9.01 -6.52 -8.11
CA SER A 83 9.98 -7.52 -7.68
C SER A 83 11.42 -6.98 -7.69
N GLU A 84 11.69 -6.00 -8.56
CA GLU A 84 12.99 -5.36 -8.72
C GLU A 84 13.23 -4.24 -7.70
N LEU A 85 12.18 -3.81 -6.97
CA LEU A 85 12.26 -2.79 -5.93
C LEU A 85 13.28 -3.17 -4.86
N GLN A 86 14.29 -2.32 -4.66
CA GLN A 86 15.36 -2.53 -3.70
C GLN A 86 15.11 -1.79 -2.39
N THR A 87 15.40 -2.50 -1.30
CA THR A 87 15.54 -1.93 0.04
C THR A 87 16.85 -1.16 0.16
N GLU A 88 16.95 -0.31 1.20
CA GLU A 88 18.20 0.39 1.55
C GLU A 88 19.40 -0.55 1.74
N ALA A 89 19.14 -1.80 2.14
CA ALA A 89 20.15 -2.85 2.28
C ALA A 89 20.49 -3.59 0.97
N GLY A 90 19.98 -3.12 -0.17
CA GLY A 90 20.18 -3.72 -1.50
C GLY A 90 19.36 -4.99 -1.76
N ARG A 91 18.59 -5.48 -0.78
CA ARG A 91 17.71 -6.64 -0.98
C ARG A 91 16.49 -6.26 -1.80
N ARG A 92 16.11 -7.12 -2.74
CA ARG A 92 14.90 -6.95 -3.55
C ARG A 92 13.64 -7.39 -2.79
N LEU A 93 12.49 -6.87 -3.20
CA LEU A 93 11.18 -7.35 -2.73
C LEU A 93 10.97 -8.83 -3.08
N GLY A 94 11.37 -9.20 -4.30
CA GLY A 94 11.20 -10.55 -4.84
C GLY A 94 9.78 -10.83 -5.36
N PRO A 95 9.63 -11.86 -6.20
CA PRO A 95 8.41 -12.09 -6.98
C PRO A 95 7.18 -12.41 -6.11
N VAL A 96 7.36 -13.13 -5.00
CA VAL A 96 6.26 -13.50 -4.10
C VAL A 96 5.65 -12.26 -3.41
N MET A 97 6.50 -11.37 -2.88
CA MET A 97 6.02 -10.16 -2.23
C MET A 97 5.43 -9.17 -3.25
N ALA A 98 6.04 -9.08 -4.43
CA ALA A 98 5.54 -8.28 -5.54
C ALA A 98 4.14 -8.72 -6.00
N HIS A 99 3.95 -10.03 -6.19
CA HIS A 99 2.64 -10.60 -6.50
C HIS A 99 1.59 -10.24 -5.44
N ARG A 100 1.90 -10.47 -4.16
CA ARG A 100 0.97 -10.14 -3.06
C ARG A 100 0.61 -8.66 -3.03
N LEU A 101 1.59 -7.78 -3.18
CA LEU A 101 1.34 -6.34 -3.21
C LEU A 101 0.47 -5.94 -4.41
N PHE A 102 0.74 -6.51 -5.59
CA PHE A 102 -0.11 -6.30 -6.76
C PHE A 102 -1.55 -6.71 -6.48
N MET A 103 -1.78 -7.92 -5.96
CA MET A 103 -3.12 -8.41 -5.65
C MET A 103 -3.82 -7.53 -4.61
N ILE A 104 -3.14 -7.10 -3.55
CA ILE A 104 -3.73 -6.19 -2.54
C ILE A 104 -4.19 -4.86 -3.17
N LEU A 105 -3.45 -4.35 -4.15
CA LEU A 105 -3.75 -3.08 -4.79
C LEU A 105 -4.82 -3.21 -5.88
N THR A 106 -4.78 -4.27 -6.68
CA THR A 106 -5.60 -4.36 -7.90
C THR A 106 -6.77 -5.33 -7.79
N ASP A 107 -6.70 -6.33 -6.89
CA ASP A 107 -7.74 -7.33 -6.77
C ASP A 107 -9.04 -6.73 -6.21
N VAL A 108 -10.13 -7.05 -6.91
CA VAL A 108 -11.48 -6.65 -6.56
C VAL A 108 -12.23 -7.77 -5.84
N SER A 109 -11.74 -9.01 -5.89
CA SER A 109 -12.41 -10.20 -5.33
C SER A 109 -12.18 -10.38 -3.83
N GLY A 110 -11.01 -9.99 -3.31
CA GLY A 110 -10.70 -10.07 -1.87
C GLY A 110 -10.47 -11.48 -1.35
N LEU A 111 -10.32 -12.46 -2.24
CA LEU A 111 -10.17 -13.88 -1.92
C LEU A 111 -8.71 -14.30 -1.71
N GLU A 112 -7.75 -13.51 -2.17
CA GLU A 112 -6.35 -13.93 -2.34
C GLU A 112 -5.43 -13.57 -1.14
N ILE A 113 -5.98 -13.07 -0.03
CA ILE A 113 -5.17 -12.72 1.17
C ILE A 113 -4.75 -13.97 1.98
N VAL A 114 -5.29 -15.15 1.65
CA VAL A 114 -5.00 -16.42 2.35
C VAL A 114 -4.37 -17.41 1.38
N GLY A 115 -3.04 -17.30 1.22
CA GLY A 115 -2.20 -18.25 0.47
C GLY A 115 -0.74 -18.23 0.97
#